data_AF-K9T4I3-F1
#
_entry.id   AF-K9T4I3-F1
#
_cell.length_a   1.000
_cell.length_b   1.000
_cell.length_c   1.000
_cell.angle_alpha   90.00
_cell.angle_beta   90.00
_cell.angle_gamma   90.00
#
_symmetry.space_group_name_H-M   'P 1'
#
loop_
_entity.id
_entity.type
_entity.pdbx_description
1 polymer ?
#
loop_
_entity_poly.entity_id
_entity_poly.type
_entity_poly.pdbx_seq_one_letter_code
_entity_poly.pdbx_strand_id
1 'polypeptide(L)'
;MWGAIALYGQFENFMSHPYSSFDCTSADFEKAALNRFRSLVTFLPQDCKVFREPWDCSTVLCLDFVNCPDYLNSVKKQAHLLVSAAQELGLANAIIFRIGSKFMGWRGNSY
;
A
#
# COMPACT_ATOMS: atom_id res chain seq x y z
N MET A 1 -22.42 -16.69 64.49
CA MET A 1 -23.65 -16.91 63.68
C MET A 1 -23.51 -16.04 62.44
N TRP A 2 -23.77 -16.62 61.27
CA TRP A 2 -23.33 -16.17 59.95
C TRP A 2 -23.97 -14.87 59.45
N GLY A 3 -23.23 -14.13 58.61
CA GLY A 3 -23.74 -13.13 57.66
C GLY A 3 -22.85 -11.88 57.59
N ALA A 4 -22.50 -11.29 56.45
CA ALA A 4 -22.65 -11.65 55.04
C ALA A 4 -21.72 -10.70 54.23
N ILE A 5 -20.99 -11.28 53.27
CA ILE A 5 -20.63 -10.75 51.94
C ILE A 5 -19.67 -9.54 51.87
N ALA A 6 -18.40 -9.87 51.66
CA ALA A 6 -17.42 -9.01 51.00
C ALA A 6 -17.72 -8.96 49.48
N LEU A 7 -18.13 -7.80 48.96
CA LEU A 7 -18.16 -7.51 47.52
C LEU A 7 -17.85 -6.01 47.30
N TYR A 8 -16.62 -5.62 47.60
CA TYR A 8 -16.03 -4.38 47.06
C TYR A 8 -14.55 -4.66 46.82
N GLY A 9 -14.24 -5.33 45.72
CA GLY A 9 -12.84 -5.67 45.42
C GLY A 9 -12.62 -6.42 44.11
N GLN A 10 -13.52 -6.28 43.13
CA GLN A 10 -13.34 -7.00 41.86
C GLN A 10 -13.97 -6.27 40.67
N PHE A 11 -13.70 -4.97 40.54
CA PHE A 11 -14.00 -4.21 39.32
C PHE A 11 -12.83 -3.30 38.89
N GLU A 12 -11.60 -3.66 39.24
CA GLU A 12 -10.37 -2.92 38.91
C GLU A 12 -9.32 -3.87 38.33
N ASN A 13 -9.69 -4.81 37.47
CA ASN A 13 -8.74 -5.73 36.82
C ASN A 13 -9.23 -6.22 35.44
N PHE A 14 -9.68 -5.32 34.55
CA PHE A 14 -9.96 -5.70 33.15
C PHE A 14 -9.55 -4.68 32.07
N MET A 15 -8.82 -3.63 32.42
CA MET A 15 -8.20 -2.72 31.43
C MET A 15 -6.72 -2.51 31.72
N SER A 16 -5.98 -3.61 31.81
CA SER A 16 -4.51 -3.60 31.75
C SER A 16 -4.04 -4.44 30.56
N HIS A 17 -4.73 -4.33 29.43
CA HIS A 17 -4.04 -4.58 28.17
C HIS A 17 -3.24 -3.31 27.93
N PRO A 18 -1.90 -3.35 27.80
CA PRO A 18 -1.23 -2.24 27.16
C PRO A 18 -1.88 -2.17 25.78
N TYR A 19 -2.76 -1.18 25.58
CA TYR A 19 -2.98 -0.66 24.24
C TYR A 19 -1.59 -0.21 23.82
N SER A 20 -0.87 -1.11 23.16
CA SER A 20 0.20 -0.72 22.25
C SER A 20 -0.50 0.31 21.39
N SER A 21 -0.25 1.59 21.63
CA SER A 21 -0.59 2.60 20.66
C SER A 21 0.06 2.08 19.39
N PHE A 22 -0.76 1.66 18.43
CA PHE A 22 -0.24 1.34 17.12
C PHE A 22 0.18 2.71 16.58
N ASP A 23 1.41 3.10 16.87
CA ASP A 23 2.05 4.31 16.35
C ASP A 23 2.38 4.07 14.87
N CYS A 24 1.36 3.71 14.09
CA CYS A 24 1.45 3.52 12.66
C CYS A 24 1.22 4.87 12.00
N THR A 25 2.26 5.39 11.35
CA THR A 25 2.18 6.62 10.59
C THR A 25 1.54 6.37 9.22
N SER A 26 1.08 7.43 8.55
CA SER A 26 0.64 7.33 7.15
C SER A 26 1.72 6.75 6.22
N ALA A 27 3.00 7.01 6.53
CA ALA A 27 4.13 6.46 5.79
C ALA A 27 4.27 4.94 5.98
N ASP A 28 3.96 4.41 7.16
CA ASP A 28 3.98 2.96 7.42
C ASP A 28 2.87 2.26 6.63
N PHE A 29 1.67 2.85 6.58
CA PHE A 29 0.58 2.34 5.75
C PHE A 29 0.92 2.40 4.25
N GLU A 30 1.50 3.51 3.77
CA GLU A 30 1.95 3.63 2.38
C GLU A 30 2.95 2.52 2.04
N LYS A 31 3.97 2.35 2.88
CA LYS A 31 5.00 1.32 2.70
C LYS A 31 4.40 -0.08 2.69
N ALA A 32 3.50 -0.38 3.62
CA ALA A 32 2.84 -1.69 3.70
C ALA A 32 1.99 -1.95 2.44
N ALA A 33 1.27 -0.95 1.95
CA ALA A 33 0.41 -1.09 0.78
C ALA A 33 1.23 -1.26 -0.51
N LEU A 34 2.34 -0.52 -0.67
CA LEU A 34 3.28 -0.68 -1.79
C LEU A 34 4.03 -2.02 -1.74
N ASN A 35 4.37 -2.50 -0.55
CA ASN A 35 4.95 -3.85 -0.38
C ASN A 35 3.95 -4.93 -0.80
N ARG A 36 2.69 -4.79 -0.41
CA ARG A 36 1.62 -5.71 -0.83
C ARG A 36 1.41 -5.67 -2.34
N PHE A 37 1.43 -4.49 -2.95
CA PHE A 37 1.41 -4.35 -4.40
C PHE A 37 2.55 -5.14 -5.05
N ARG A 38 3.79 -4.93 -4.60
CA ARG A 38 4.96 -5.68 -5.11
C ARG A 38 4.83 -7.19 -4.94
N SER A 39 4.20 -7.67 -3.88
CA SER A 39 3.95 -9.11 -3.70
C SER A 39 2.95 -9.70 -4.71
N LEU A 40 2.03 -8.89 -5.24
CA LEU A 40 1.08 -9.32 -6.28
C LEU A 40 1.70 -9.26 -7.68
N VAL A 41 2.59 -8.30 -7.94
CA VAL A 41 3.22 -8.09 -9.26
C VAL A 41 4.69 -8.53 -9.24
N THR A 42 4.92 -9.83 -9.02
CA THR A 42 6.28 -10.41 -8.86
C THR A 42 7.19 -10.26 -10.08
N PHE A 43 6.63 -9.95 -11.26
CA PHE A 43 7.38 -9.65 -12.47
C PHE A 43 7.95 -8.22 -12.51
N LEU A 44 7.54 -7.34 -11.58
CA LEU A 44 8.09 -5.99 -11.48
C LEU A 44 9.51 -6.06 -10.86
N PRO A 45 10.53 -5.49 -11.53
CA PRO A 45 11.89 -5.50 -11.00
C PRO A 45 11.98 -4.84 -9.62
N GLN A 46 12.78 -5.40 -8.71
CA GLN A 46 12.96 -4.86 -7.36
C GLN A 46 13.51 -3.43 -7.36
N ASP A 47 14.34 -3.10 -8.35
CA ASP A 47 14.97 -1.79 -8.52
C ASP A 47 14.02 -0.73 -9.11
N CYS A 48 12.85 -1.14 -9.62
CA CYS A 48 11.83 -0.21 -10.10
C CYS A 48 11.17 0.50 -8.93
N LYS A 49 11.28 1.83 -8.85
CA LYS A 49 10.66 2.58 -7.75
C LYS A 49 9.15 2.66 -7.98
N VAL A 50 8.40 2.44 -6.91
CA VAL A 50 6.94 2.50 -6.89
C VAL A 50 6.54 3.51 -5.84
N PHE A 51 5.67 4.45 -6.17
CA PHE A 51 5.11 5.41 -5.23
C PHE A 51 3.82 5.99 -5.81
N ARG A 52 2.96 6.52 -4.94
CA ARG A 52 1.74 7.23 -5.35
C ARG A 52 2.04 8.72 -5.55
N GLU A 53 1.41 9.30 -6.57
CA GLU A 53 1.49 10.73 -6.87
C GLU A 53 0.07 11.28 -7.09
N PRO A 54 -0.26 12.45 -6.51
CA PRO A 54 -1.52 13.12 -6.81
C PRO A 54 -1.51 13.63 -8.25
N TRP A 55 -2.60 13.41 -8.98
CA TRP A 55 -2.80 13.94 -10.32
C TRP A 55 -4.19 14.55 -10.43
N ASP A 56 -4.23 15.88 -10.40
CA ASP A 56 -5.46 16.69 -10.31
C ASP A 56 -6.40 16.20 -9.19
N CYS A 57 -7.49 15.52 -9.55
CA CYS A 57 -8.51 15.00 -8.64
C CYS A 57 -8.37 13.51 -8.33
N SER A 58 -7.26 12.87 -8.73
CA SER A 58 -7.03 11.45 -8.55
C SER A 58 -5.64 11.15 -7.99
N THR A 59 -5.41 9.88 -7.69
CA THR A 59 -4.11 9.35 -7.31
C THR A 59 -3.70 8.31 -8.34
N VAL A 60 -2.48 8.43 -8.84
CA VAL A 60 -1.89 7.45 -9.76
C VAL A 60 -0.72 6.76 -9.11
N LEU A 61 -0.53 5.50 -9.49
CA LEU A 61 0.64 4.74 -9.08
C LEU A 61 1.73 4.93 -10.13
N CYS A 62 2.89 5.43 -9.71
CA CYS A 62 3.99 5.70 -10.61
C CYS A 62 5.04 4.60 -10.51
N LEU A 63 5.43 4.05 -11.66
CA LEU A 63 6.50 3.08 -11.82
C LEU A 63 7.68 3.75 -12.53
N ASP A 64 8.76 3.95 -11.78
CA ASP A 64 9.96 4.62 -12.25
C ASP A 64 11.09 3.60 -12.49
N PHE A 65 11.49 3.51 -13.75
CA PHE A 65 12.48 2.57 -14.27
C PHE A 65 13.88 3.20 -14.38
N VAL A 66 14.17 4.32 -13.71
CA VAL A 66 15.50 4.95 -13.75
C VAL A 66 16.66 4.00 -13.46
N ASN A 67 16.45 3.00 -12.58
CA ASN A 67 17.45 2.01 -12.21
C ASN A 67 17.36 0.70 -13.02
N CYS A 68 16.34 0.53 -13.86
CA CYS A 68 16.07 -0.71 -14.61
C CYS A 68 15.36 -0.45 -15.96
N PRO A 69 15.89 0.46 -16.81
CA PRO A 69 15.19 0.96 -17.99
C PRO A 69 14.84 -0.14 -19.01
N ASP A 70 15.68 -1.17 -19.13
CA ASP A 70 15.51 -2.26 -20.10
C ASP A 70 14.25 -3.10 -19.87
N TYR A 71 13.72 -3.09 -18.63
CA TYR A 71 12.53 -3.85 -18.26
C TYR A 71 11.22 -3.15 -18.63
N LEU A 72 11.26 -1.84 -18.94
CA LEU A 72 10.08 -1.02 -19.19
C LEU A 72 9.13 -1.65 -20.21
N ASN A 73 9.66 -2.05 -21.37
CA ASN A 73 8.82 -2.58 -22.46
C ASN A 73 8.18 -3.92 -22.10
N SER A 74 8.91 -4.79 -21.39
CA SER A 74 8.41 -6.08 -20.92
C SER A 74 7.32 -5.92 -19.86
N VAL A 75 7.49 -4.96 -18.94
CA VAL A 75 6.49 -4.65 -17.91
C VAL A 75 5.24 -3.99 -18.52
N LYS A 76 5.40 -3.10 -19.50
CA LYS A 76 4.26 -2.45 -20.20
C LYS A 76 3.34 -3.46 -20.89
N LYS A 77 3.85 -4.59 -21.39
CA LYS A 77 3.02 -5.67 -21.97
C LYS A 77 2.06 -6.27 -20.95
N GLN A 78 2.40 -6.21 -19.67
CA GLN A 78 1.62 -6.72 -18.54
C GLN A 78 0.92 -5.60 -17.76
N ALA A 79 0.76 -4.41 -18.36
CA ALA A 79 0.20 -3.24 -17.67
C ALA A 79 -1.22 -3.45 -17.12
N HIS A 80 -2.01 -4.35 -17.72
CA HIS A 80 -3.33 -4.71 -17.21
C HIS A 80 -3.26 -5.37 -15.82
N LEU A 81 -2.30 -6.29 -15.59
CA LEU A 81 -2.09 -6.93 -14.28
C LEU A 81 -1.67 -5.91 -13.22
N LEU A 82 -0.82 -4.95 -13.61
CA LEU A 82 -0.42 -3.86 -12.72
C LEU A 82 -1.63 -3.02 -12.31
N VAL A 83 -2.48 -2.62 -13.26
CA VAL A 83 -3.69 -1.83 -12.98
C VAL A 83 -4.65 -2.62 -12.10
N SER A 84 -4.92 -3.89 -12.40
CA SER A 84 -5.79 -4.73 -11.58
C SER A 84 -5.29 -4.86 -10.14
N ALA A 85 -4.00 -5.13 -9.93
CA ALA A 85 -3.42 -5.20 -8.58
C ALA A 85 -3.50 -3.86 -7.84
N ALA A 86 -3.29 -2.74 -8.54
CA ALA A 86 -3.42 -1.40 -7.94
C ALA A 86 -4.87 -1.12 -7.51
N GLN A 87 -5.85 -1.55 -8.30
CA GLN A 87 -7.28 -1.39 -8.00
C GLN A 87 -7.74 -2.31 -6.86
N GLU A 88 -7.34 -3.58 -6.86
CA GLU A 88 -7.65 -4.54 -5.80
C GLU A 88 -7.16 -4.07 -4.43
N LEU A 89 -6.05 -3.33 -4.41
CA LEU A 89 -5.48 -2.75 -3.19
C LEU A 89 -5.99 -1.33 -2.89
N GLY A 90 -6.86 -0.76 -3.72
CA GLY A 90 -7.37 0.60 -3.56
C GLY A 90 -6.29 1.69 -3.68
N LEU A 91 -5.18 1.40 -4.38
CA LEU A 91 -4.04 2.31 -4.48
C LEU A 91 -4.25 3.40 -5.53
N ALA A 92 -4.74 3.01 -6.71
CA ALA A 92 -4.92 3.88 -7.86
C ALA A 92 -5.78 3.20 -8.94
N ASN A 93 -6.39 4.01 -9.82
CA ASN A 93 -7.10 3.54 -11.01
C ASN A 93 -6.25 3.56 -12.30
N ALA A 94 -5.07 4.15 -12.22
CA ALA A 94 -4.15 4.27 -13.33
C ALA A 94 -2.70 4.22 -12.87
N ILE A 95 -1.84 3.84 -13.81
CA ILE A 95 -0.41 3.66 -13.63
C ILE A 95 0.34 4.51 -14.64
N ILE A 96 1.35 5.25 -14.16
CA ILE A 96 2.33 5.93 -14.99
C ILE A 96 3.58 5.07 -15.11
N PHE A 97 4.16 5.04 -16.30
CA PHE A 97 5.51 4.55 -16.52
C PHE A 97 6.43 5.74 -16.78
N ARG A 98 7.56 5.80 -16.07
CA ARG A 98 8.58 6.84 -16.28
C ARG A 98 9.99 6.29 -16.19
N ILE A 99 10.95 7.06 -16.71
CA ILE A 99 12.38 6.87 -16.50
C ILE A 99 12.92 8.19 -15.96
N GLY A 100 13.14 8.27 -14.64
CA GLY A 100 13.49 9.52 -13.97
C GLY A 100 12.39 10.56 -14.17
N SER A 101 12.74 11.74 -14.69
CA SER A 101 11.78 12.81 -14.99
C SER A 101 11.00 12.61 -16.30
N LYS A 102 11.34 11.59 -17.10
CA LYS A 102 10.73 11.39 -18.42
C LYS A 102 9.48 10.52 -18.35
N PHE A 103 8.34 11.07 -18.75
CA PHE A 103 7.10 10.31 -18.95
C PHE A 103 7.23 9.35 -20.13
N MET A 104 6.88 8.07 -19.92
CA MET A 104 7.01 7.00 -20.93
C MET A 104 5.66 6.36 -21.32
N GLY A 105 4.57 6.86 -20.75
CA GLY A 105 3.21 6.40 -21.02
C GLY A 105 2.44 6.09 -19.74
N TRP A 106 1.18 5.72 -19.93
CA TRP A 106 0.27 5.40 -18.83
C TRP A 106 -0.67 4.27 -19.23
N ARG A 107 -1.29 3.63 -18.24
CA ARG A 107 -2.39 2.68 -18.41
C ARG A 107 -3.41 2.90 -17.30
N GLY A 108 -4.66 3.15 -17.68
CA GLY A 108 -5.79 3.18 -16.74
C GLY A 108 -6.73 2.00 -16.95
N ASN A 109 -7.76 1.94 -16.10
CA ASN A 109 -8.90 1.08 -16.37
C ASN A 109 -9.53 1.47 -17.72
N SER A 110 -9.72 0.49 -18.59
CA SER A 110 -10.47 0.67 -19.84
C SER A 110 -11.83 0.05 -19.58
N TYR A 111 -12.85 0.87 -19.38
CA TYR A 111 -14.24 0.40 -19.32
C TYR A 111 -14.66 -0.17 -20.68
#